data_AF-A0A1G1LMU8-F1
#
_entry.id   AF-A0A1G1LMU8-F1
#
_cell.length_a   1.000
_cell.length_b   1.000
_cell.length_c   1.000
_cell.angle_alpha   90.00
_cell.angle_beta   90.00
_cell.angle_gamma   90.00
#
_symmetry.space_group_name_H-M   'P 1'
#
loop_
_entity.id
_entity.type
_entity.pdbx_description
1 polymer ?
#
loop_
_entity_poly.entity_id
_entity_poly.type
_entity_poly.pdbx_seq_one_letter_code
_entity_poly.pdbx_strand_id
1 'polypeptide(L)'
;FPVQRSGQTRGVPFFAPVLTYFKDLADYAEAELVAARIAACFSIFITSEASMDLGTGYDRNVQGQYLESLEPGMIRHLLPGESITSFNPQRPAATFEPFVERILRAISAALGLPYELVAKDFSKTNYSSARAALLEARRYFKVRQEWLARKLCQPVWEMVLEEAYLRGDLGSISFYEKRPNWTNASWITPGWEWVDPLKEAKAAEVGLKNGIVTHSDLYSAQGKDWEECFEQRKREQDKIKELGLEIGSNANSGDGNGADADGADADRGSEE
;
A
#
# COMPACT_ATOMS: atom_id res chain seq x y z
N PHE A 1 1.52 20.63 -6.29
CA PHE A 1 1.03 19.51 -7.12
C PHE A 1 1.66 19.58 -8.51
N PRO A 2 1.85 18.44 -9.20
CA PRO A 2 2.31 18.42 -10.58
C PRO A 2 1.29 19.14 -11.47
N VAL A 3 1.79 19.99 -12.36
CA VAL A 3 1.00 20.70 -13.37
C VAL A 3 0.69 19.70 -14.49
N GLN A 4 -0.57 19.33 -14.65
CA GLN A 4 -1.02 18.36 -15.66
C GLN A 4 -1.49 19.03 -16.95
N ARG A 5 -1.86 20.32 -16.89
CA ARG A 5 -2.36 21.09 -18.03
C ARG A 5 -1.73 22.48 -18.07
N SER A 6 -1.53 23.01 -19.27
CA SER A 6 -1.08 24.39 -19.46
C SER A 6 -2.08 25.37 -18.81
N GLY A 7 -1.57 26.38 -18.09
CA GLY A 7 -2.40 27.37 -17.38
C GLY A 7 -2.97 26.91 -16.02
N GLN A 8 -2.65 25.70 -15.56
CA GLN A 8 -3.10 25.22 -14.25
C GLN A 8 -2.35 25.92 -13.11
N THR A 9 -3.06 26.79 -12.38
CA THR A 9 -2.53 27.51 -11.21
C THR A 9 -2.69 26.74 -9.90
N ARG A 10 -3.70 25.86 -9.81
CA ARG A 10 -3.98 25.03 -8.62
C ARG A 10 -3.73 23.57 -8.89
N GLY A 11 -3.24 22.88 -7.88
CA GLY A 11 -3.10 21.44 -7.94
C GLY A 11 -4.41 20.66 -7.93
N VAL A 12 -4.40 19.51 -8.60
CA VAL A 12 -5.47 18.52 -8.46
C VAL A 12 -5.13 17.60 -7.27
N PRO A 13 -6.04 17.40 -6.31
CA PRO A 13 -5.85 16.46 -5.21
C PRO A 13 -5.56 15.05 -5.71
N PHE A 14 -4.75 14.30 -4.96
CA PHE A 14 -4.33 12.96 -5.37
C PHE A 14 -5.51 11.98 -5.53
N PHE A 15 -6.50 12.05 -4.64
CA PHE A 15 -7.66 11.15 -4.65
C PHE A 15 -8.82 11.64 -5.53
N ALA A 16 -8.67 12.77 -6.22
CA ALA A 16 -9.70 13.29 -7.11
C ALA A 16 -10.24 12.27 -8.15
N PRO A 17 -9.41 11.46 -8.84
CA PRO A 17 -9.91 10.51 -9.84
C PRO A 17 -10.62 9.29 -9.26
N VAL A 18 -10.51 9.03 -7.95
CA VAL A 18 -11.04 7.81 -7.31
C VAL A 18 -12.15 8.07 -6.30
N LEU A 19 -12.51 9.33 -6.08
CA LEU A 19 -13.48 9.71 -5.06
C LEU A 19 -14.85 9.04 -5.29
N THR A 20 -15.28 8.91 -6.53
CA THR A 20 -16.53 8.23 -6.89
C THR A 20 -16.47 6.75 -6.55
N TYR A 21 -15.36 6.07 -6.87
CA TYR A 21 -15.18 4.66 -6.52
C TYR A 21 -15.21 4.40 -5.01
N PHE A 22 -14.66 5.30 -4.19
CA PHE A 22 -14.77 5.18 -2.74
C PHE A 22 -16.20 5.32 -2.24
N LYS A 23 -16.97 6.25 -2.81
CA LYS A 23 -18.39 6.42 -2.48
C LYS A 23 -19.18 5.18 -2.88
N ASP A 24 -19.03 4.72 -4.12
CA ASP A 24 -19.76 3.55 -4.63
C ASP A 24 -19.46 2.29 -3.80
N LEU A 25 -18.20 2.12 -3.37
CA LEU A 25 -17.79 1.02 -2.49
C LEU A 25 -18.43 1.11 -1.11
N ALA A 26 -18.52 2.31 -0.53
CA ALA A 26 -19.17 2.53 0.76
C ALA A 26 -20.68 2.25 0.68
N ASP A 27 -21.35 2.81 -0.33
CA ASP A 27 -22.79 2.63 -0.57
C ASP A 27 -23.10 1.14 -0.83
N TYR A 28 -22.25 0.44 -1.58
CA TYR A 28 -22.41 -1.00 -1.82
C TYR A 28 -22.22 -1.84 -0.56
N ALA A 29 -21.21 -1.55 0.26
CA ALA A 29 -20.99 -2.25 1.52
C ALA A 29 -22.15 -2.07 2.51
N GLU A 30 -22.73 -0.86 2.56
CA GLU A 30 -23.92 -0.58 3.36
C GLU A 30 -25.14 -1.34 2.85
N ALA A 31 -25.40 -1.30 1.54
CA ALA A 31 -26.50 -2.03 0.91
C ALA A 31 -26.41 -3.54 1.18
N GLU A 32 -25.21 -4.11 1.09
CA GLU A 32 -24.96 -5.54 1.32
C GLU A 32 -25.14 -5.93 2.79
N LEU A 33 -24.84 -5.02 3.72
CA LEU A 33 -25.09 -5.18 5.16
C LEU A 33 -26.58 -5.08 5.50
N VAL A 34 -27.29 -4.10 4.93
CA VAL A 34 -28.75 -3.97 5.09
C VAL A 34 -29.45 -5.20 4.50
N ALA A 35 -29.05 -5.65 3.32
CA ALA A 35 -29.57 -6.87 2.71
C ALA A 35 -29.28 -8.11 3.58
N ALA A 36 -28.10 -8.20 4.20
CA ALA A 36 -27.78 -9.30 5.12
C ALA A 36 -28.68 -9.29 6.37
N ARG A 37 -28.98 -8.09 6.90
CA ARG A 37 -29.91 -7.93 8.03
C ARG A 37 -31.33 -8.33 7.64
N ILE A 38 -31.82 -7.88 6.48
CA ILE A 38 -33.15 -8.26 5.97
C ILE A 38 -33.23 -9.76 5.73
N ALA A 39 -32.19 -10.38 5.16
CA ALA A 39 -32.16 -11.84 4.97
C ALA A 39 -32.13 -12.61 6.29
N ALA A 40 -31.52 -12.07 7.34
CA ALA A 40 -31.56 -12.64 8.69
C ALA A 40 -32.93 -12.45 9.37
N CYS A 41 -33.67 -11.40 9.01
CA CYS A 41 -35.07 -11.24 9.37
C CYS A 41 -35.93 -12.16 8.50
N PHE A 42 -36.44 -13.26 9.05
CA PHE A 42 -37.47 -14.04 8.36
C PHE A 42 -38.69 -13.16 8.08
N SER A 43 -38.86 -12.70 6.84
CA SER A 43 -40.04 -11.94 6.42
C SER A 43 -41.18 -12.89 6.09
N ILE A 44 -42.13 -13.01 7.02
CA ILE A 44 -43.38 -13.76 6.85
C ILE A 44 -44.44 -12.76 6.38
N PHE A 45 -44.91 -12.90 5.14
CA PHE A 45 -46.04 -12.13 4.66
C PHE A 45 -47.34 -12.86 5.00
N ILE A 46 -48.19 -12.19 5.77
CA ILE A 46 -49.53 -12.67 6.13
C ILE A 46 -50.50 -12.18 5.05
N THR A 47 -51.09 -13.11 4.31
CA THR A 47 -52.14 -12.80 3.33
C THR A 47 -53.48 -13.30 3.87
N SER A 48 -54.48 -12.42 3.95
CA SER A 48 -55.83 -12.78 4.42
C SER A 48 -56.80 -12.79 3.24
N GLU A 49 -57.56 -13.87 3.08
CA GLU A 49 -58.64 -13.96 2.10
C GLU A 49 -59.99 -13.44 2.65
N ALA A 50 -60.02 -12.95 3.90
CA ALA A 50 -61.28 -12.63 4.58
C ALA A 50 -61.80 -11.21 4.26
N SER A 51 -62.93 -11.13 3.55
CA SER A 51 -63.82 -9.97 3.53
C SER A 51 -64.70 -9.94 4.79
N MET A 52 -64.10 -9.88 5.97
CA MET A 52 -64.86 -9.77 7.22
C MET A 52 -64.25 -8.77 8.19
N ASP A 53 -65.08 -7.77 8.50
CA ASP A 53 -65.00 -6.89 9.66
C ASP A 53 -65.07 -7.74 10.94
N LEU A 54 -63.92 -8.04 11.53
CA LEU A 54 -63.84 -8.60 12.88
C LEU A 54 -62.73 -7.88 13.65
N GLY A 55 -63.15 -6.86 14.39
CA GLY A 55 -62.32 -6.24 15.40
C GLY A 55 -62.09 -7.16 16.58
N THR A 56 -60.98 -7.91 16.58
CA THR A 56 -60.26 -8.40 17.78
C THR A 56 -59.02 -9.17 17.30
N GLY A 57 -57.80 -8.72 17.62
CA GLY A 57 -56.61 -9.58 17.52
C GLY A 57 -55.30 -8.90 17.08
N TYR A 58 -55.34 -7.69 16.54
CA TYR A 58 -54.12 -6.99 16.15
C TYR A 58 -53.63 -6.08 17.27
N ASP A 59 -52.34 -6.20 17.63
CA ASP A 59 -51.65 -5.16 18.40
C ASP A 59 -51.67 -3.88 17.58
N ARG A 60 -52.58 -2.98 17.94
CA ARG A 60 -52.71 -1.66 17.34
C ARG A 60 -51.96 -0.69 18.22
N ASN A 61 -51.15 0.18 17.63
CA ASN A 61 -50.61 1.32 18.36
C ASN A 61 -51.77 2.22 18.84
N VAL A 62 -51.49 3.20 19.71
CA VAL A 62 -52.51 4.11 20.28
C VAL A 62 -53.28 4.89 19.18
N GLN A 63 -52.79 4.86 17.93
CA GLN A 63 -53.35 5.49 16.74
C GLN A 63 -54.10 4.51 15.81
N GLY A 64 -54.27 3.25 16.20
CA GLY A 64 -55.07 2.27 15.45
C GLY A 64 -54.36 1.62 14.25
N GLN A 65 -53.07 1.87 14.05
CA GLN A 65 -52.27 1.24 12.99
C GLN A 65 -51.74 -0.12 13.46
N TYR A 66 -51.63 -1.06 12.52
CA TYR A 66 -51.03 -2.36 12.74
C TYR A 66 -49.56 -2.20 13.18
N LEU A 67 -49.17 -2.89 14.26
CA LEU A 67 -47.78 -2.89 14.74
C LEU A 67 -46.91 -3.74 13.81
N GLU A 68 -46.36 -3.12 12.77
CA GLU A 68 -45.45 -3.73 11.81
C GLU A 68 -43.99 -3.58 12.27
N SER A 69 -43.58 -4.31 13.31
CA SER A 69 -42.16 -4.48 13.64
C SER A 69 -41.68 -5.85 13.16
N LEU A 70 -40.49 -5.89 12.55
CA LEU A 70 -39.83 -7.10 12.06
C LEU A 70 -38.46 -7.22 12.75
N GLU A 71 -38.23 -8.32 13.45
CA GLU A 71 -37.00 -8.64 14.17
C GLU A 71 -36.57 -10.08 13.84
N PRO A 72 -35.26 -10.37 13.76
CA PRO A 72 -34.77 -11.73 13.51
C PRO A 72 -35.29 -12.73 14.53
N GLY A 73 -35.85 -13.86 14.08
CA GLY A 73 -36.34 -14.94 14.95
C GLY A 73 -37.74 -14.75 15.53
N MET A 74 -38.50 -13.75 15.07
CA MET A 74 -39.88 -13.55 15.52
C MET A 74 -40.82 -14.64 14.99
N ILE A 75 -41.64 -15.19 15.89
CA ILE A 75 -42.73 -16.13 15.56
C ILE A 75 -44.05 -15.40 15.79
N ARG A 76 -44.83 -15.20 14.74
CA ARG A 76 -46.19 -14.63 14.81
C ARG A 76 -47.23 -15.72 14.56
N HIS A 77 -48.25 -15.76 15.41
CA HIS A 77 -49.41 -16.64 15.23
C HIS A 77 -50.38 -15.98 14.24
N LEU A 78 -50.92 -16.79 13.33
CA LEU A 78 -51.86 -16.37 12.28
C LEU A 78 -53.31 -16.57 12.73
N LEU A 79 -54.21 -15.72 12.24
CA LEU A 79 -55.65 -15.90 12.40
C LEU A 79 -56.18 -16.94 11.38
N PRO A 80 -57.34 -17.58 11.65
CA PRO A 80 -57.95 -18.52 10.72
C PRO A 80 -58.25 -17.88 9.35
N GLY A 81 -57.72 -18.46 8.27
CA GLY A 81 -57.84 -17.94 6.89
C GLY A 81 -56.67 -17.08 6.41
N GLU A 82 -55.65 -16.87 7.26
CA GLU A 82 -54.40 -16.22 6.87
C GLU A 82 -53.35 -17.25 6.40
N SER A 83 -52.68 -16.98 5.28
CA SER A 83 -51.61 -17.82 4.75
C SER A 83 -50.25 -17.13 4.81
N ILE A 84 -49.20 -17.91 5.11
CA ILE A 84 -47.82 -17.47 5.05
C ILE A 84 -47.32 -17.59 3.61
N THR A 85 -46.98 -16.48 2.99
CA THR A 85 -46.10 -16.50 1.83
C THR A 85 -44.68 -16.19 2.30
N SER A 86 -43.79 -17.18 2.22
CA SER A 86 -42.37 -16.99 2.53
C SER A 86 -41.68 -16.31 1.35
N PHE A 87 -41.10 -15.14 1.59
CA PHE A 87 -40.17 -14.54 0.65
C PHE A 87 -38.76 -14.98 1.05
N ASN A 88 -38.12 -15.82 0.24
CA ASN A 88 -36.72 -16.16 0.41
C ASN A 88 -35.88 -15.33 -0.56
N PRO A 89 -35.20 -14.25 -0.11
CA PRO A 89 -34.24 -13.55 -0.92
C PRO A 89 -33.04 -14.48 -1.17
N GLN A 90 -33.07 -15.21 -2.30
CA GLN A 90 -31.91 -15.97 -2.77
C GLN A 90 -30.78 -15.01 -3.10
N ARG A 91 -29.80 -14.90 -2.19
CA ARG A 91 -28.61 -14.06 -2.37
C ARG A 91 -27.40 -14.96 -2.63
N PRO A 92 -26.75 -14.82 -3.80
CA PRO A 92 -25.43 -15.38 -4.01
C PRO A 92 -24.41 -14.56 -3.19
N ALA A 93 -24.10 -14.98 -1.97
CA ALA A 93 -23.07 -14.32 -1.15
C ALA A 93 -21.67 -14.32 -1.82
N ALA A 94 -21.47 -15.15 -2.85
CA ALA A 94 -20.22 -15.32 -3.57
C ALA A 94 -19.79 -14.14 -4.47
N THR A 95 -20.66 -13.14 -4.71
CA THR A 95 -20.36 -12.05 -5.65
C THR A 95 -19.80 -10.78 -5.00
N PHE A 96 -19.91 -10.64 -3.67
CA PHE A 96 -19.48 -9.44 -2.95
C PHE A 96 -17.96 -9.22 -3.02
N GLU A 97 -17.18 -10.24 -2.64
CA GLU A 97 -15.72 -10.15 -2.60
C GLU A 97 -15.10 -9.88 -3.99
N PRO A 98 -15.49 -10.58 -5.07
CA PRO A 98 -14.99 -10.25 -6.43
C PRO A 98 -15.29 -8.82 -6.87
N PHE A 99 -16.43 -8.27 -6.49
CA PHE A 99 -16.80 -6.89 -6.83
C PHE A 99 -15.95 -5.87 -6.06
N VAL A 100 -15.78 -6.07 -4.75
CA VAL A 100 -14.90 -5.25 -3.91
C VAL A 100 -13.47 -5.28 -4.45
N GLU A 101 -12.95 -6.46 -4.76
CA GLU A 101 -11.61 -6.62 -5.36
C GLU A 101 -11.50 -5.86 -6.69
N ARG A 102 -12.52 -5.94 -7.56
CA ARG A 102 -12.53 -5.25 -8.86
C ARG A 102 -12.52 -3.74 -8.73
N ILE A 103 -13.23 -3.18 -7.76
CA ILE A 103 -13.22 -1.74 -7.45
C ILE A 103 -11.86 -1.33 -6.89
N LEU A 104 -11.31 -2.07 -5.92
CA LEU A 104 -10.00 -1.78 -5.35
C LEU A 104 -8.91 -1.79 -6.43
N ARG A 105 -8.96 -2.74 -7.37
CA ARG A 105 -8.05 -2.76 -8.53
C ARG A 105 -8.23 -1.54 -9.45
N ALA A 106 -9.46 -1.05 -9.64
CA ALA A 106 -9.70 0.19 -10.40
C ALA A 106 -9.12 1.42 -9.68
N ILE A 107 -9.29 1.50 -8.36
CA ILE A 107 -8.70 2.55 -7.52
C ILE A 107 -7.17 2.51 -7.61
N SER A 108 -6.57 1.34 -7.45
CA SER A 108 -5.12 1.11 -7.59
C SER A 108 -4.59 1.60 -8.93
N ALA A 109 -5.25 1.23 -10.04
CA ALA A 109 -4.86 1.65 -11.38
C ALA A 109 -4.94 3.19 -11.54
N ALA A 110 -6.00 3.83 -11.04
CA ALA A 110 -6.17 5.27 -11.11
C ALA A 110 -5.17 6.05 -10.22
N LEU A 111 -4.73 5.47 -9.11
CA LEU A 111 -3.71 6.04 -8.22
C LEU A 111 -2.27 5.78 -8.69
N GLY A 112 -2.07 4.87 -9.65
CA GLY A 112 -0.74 4.42 -10.08
C GLY A 112 -0.01 3.60 -9.02
N LEU A 113 -0.75 2.90 -8.16
CA LEU A 113 -0.22 2.04 -7.10
C LEU A 113 -0.66 0.59 -7.32
N PRO A 114 0.18 -0.41 -7.00
CA PRO A 114 -0.23 -1.82 -7.06
C PRO A 114 -1.39 -2.15 -6.12
N TYR A 115 -2.21 -3.13 -6.51
CA TYR A 115 -3.35 -3.60 -5.70
C TYR A 115 -2.92 -4.09 -4.32
N GLU A 116 -1.84 -4.86 -4.31
CA GLU A 116 -1.30 -5.52 -3.12
C GLU A 116 -0.94 -4.49 -2.04
N LEU A 117 -0.44 -3.33 -2.44
CA LEU A 117 -0.08 -2.27 -1.51
C LEU A 117 -1.31 -1.49 -1.02
N VAL A 118 -2.29 -1.25 -1.90
CA VAL A 118 -3.50 -0.49 -1.56
C VAL A 118 -4.42 -1.31 -0.66
N ALA A 119 -4.69 -2.56 -1.03
CA ALA A 119 -5.52 -3.48 -0.28
C ALA A 119 -4.78 -4.14 0.90
N LYS A 120 -3.44 -4.04 0.95
CA LYS A 120 -2.56 -4.77 1.87
C LYS A 120 -2.79 -6.29 1.82
N ASP A 121 -3.14 -6.79 0.64
CA ASP A 121 -3.45 -8.19 0.41
C ASP A 121 -2.42 -8.79 -0.55
N PHE A 122 -1.63 -9.72 -0.03
CA PHE A 122 -0.62 -10.46 -0.77
C PHE A 122 -1.00 -11.94 -0.95
N SER A 123 -2.21 -12.34 -0.55
CA SER A 123 -2.66 -13.75 -0.54
C SER A 123 -2.63 -14.41 -1.92
N LYS A 124 -2.90 -13.64 -2.98
CA LYS A 124 -2.93 -14.11 -4.39
C LYS A 124 -1.62 -13.84 -5.15
N THR A 125 -0.52 -13.55 -4.44
CA THR A 125 0.78 -13.22 -5.07
C THR A 125 1.86 -14.23 -4.73
N ASN A 126 2.77 -14.44 -5.67
CA ASN A 126 4.01 -15.18 -5.47
C ASN A 126 5.18 -14.22 -5.23
N TYR A 127 6.33 -14.74 -4.79
CA TYR A 127 7.49 -13.91 -4.47
C TYR A 127 7.90 -12.95 -5.62
N SER A 128 7.95 -13.43 -6.86
CA SER A 128 8.35 -12.65 -8.03
C SER A 128 7.36 -11.52 -8.34
N SER A 129 6.05 -11.80 -8.29
CA SER A 129 4.99 -10.80 -8.52
C SER A 129 4.91 -9.78 -7.38
N ALA A 130 5.03 -10.21 -6.13
CA ALA A 130 5.09 -9.32 -4.98
C ALA A 130 6.30 -8.38 -5.06
N ARG A 131 7.47 -8.89 -5.44
CA ARG A 131 8.68 -8.08 -5.67
C ARG A 131 8.46 -7.06 -6.78
N ALA A 132 7.89 -7.47 -7.91
CA ALA A 132 7.60 -6.56 -9.02
C ALA A 132 6.63 -5.44 -8.61
N ALA A 133 5.56 -5.77 -7.87
CA ALA A 133 4.61 -4.81 -7.33
C ALA A 133 5.30 -3.79 -6.40
N LEU A 134 6.11 -4.26 -5.44
CA LEU A 134 6.85 -3.38 -4.54
C LEU A 134 7.84 -2.46 -5.28
N LEU A 135 8.52 -2.96 -6.32
CA LEU A 135 9.41 -2.14 -7.14
C LEU A 135 8.66 -1.03 -7.90
N GLU A 136 7.49 -1.33 -8.45
CA GLU A 136 6.66 -0.32 -9.12
C GLU A 136 6.16 0.73 -8.13
N ALA A 137 5.73 0.32 -6.93
CA ALA A 137 5.38 1.24 -5.86
C ALA A 137 6.57 2.13 -5.45
N ARG A 138 7.77 1.56 -5.31
CA ARG A 138 9.00 2.32 -5.00
C ARG A 138 9.26 3.39 -6.05
N ARG A 139 9.10 3.07 -7.34
CA ARG A 139 9.24 4.04 -8.43
C ARG A 139 8.28 5.20 -8.26
N TYR A 140 7.01 4.92 -7.95
CA TYR A 140 6.01 5.96 -7.67
C TYR A 140 6.42 6.86 -6.49
N PHE A 141 6.87 6.27 -5.38
CA PHE A 141 7.30 7.04 -4.21
C PHE A 141 8.55 7.88 -4.46
N LYS A 142 9.54 7.36 -5.21
CA LYS A 142 10.75 8.11 -5.58
C LYS A 142 10.41 9.39 -6.34
N VAL A 143 9.50 9.32 -7.32
CA VAL A 143 9.05 10.51 -8.07
C VAL A 143 8.39 11.53 -7.14
N ARG A 144 7.60 11.07 -6.16
CA ARG A 144 6.96 11.96 -5.17
C ARG A 144 7.96 12.61 -4.21
N GLN A 145 8.93 11.85 -3.72
CA GLN A 145 9.99 12.35 -2.86
C GLN A 145 10.85 13.38 -3.61
N GLU A 146 11.22 13.10 -4.86
CA GLU A 146 11.98 14.01 -5.69
C GLU A 146 11.18 15.29 -6.02
N TRP A 147 9.88 15.16 -6.26
CA TRP A 147 9.00 16.32 -6.41
C TRP A 147 8.99 17.20 -5.15
N LEU A 148 8.92 16.59 -3.96
CA LEU A 148 8.99 17.31 -2.68
C LEU A 148 10.35 17.99 -2.49
N ALA A 149 11.44 17.28 -2.78
CA ALA A 149 12.80 17.82 -2.71
C ALA A 149 12.94 19.06 -3.61
N ARG A 150 12.51 18.99 -4.87
CA ARG A 150 12.62 20.10 -5.82
C ARG A 150 11.67 21.27 -5.53
N LYS A 151 10.48 21.02 -4.97
CA LYS A 151 9.44 22.05 -4.81
C LYS A 151 9.35 22.65 -3.42
N LEU A 152 9.87 21.96 -2.41
CA LEU A 152 9.88 22.44 -1.04
C LEU A 152 11.31 22.57 -0.52
N CYS A 153 12.07 21.48 -0.51
CA CYS A 153 13.36 21.45 0.18
C CYS A 153 14.39 22.37 -0.48
N GLN A 154 14.54 22.28 -1.81
CA GLN A 154 15.50 23.07 -2.58
C GLN A 154 15.21 24.58 -2.51
N PRO A 155 13.96 25.07 -2.71
CA PRO A 155 13.67 26.50 -2.56
C PRO A 155 13.90 27.00 -1.12
N VAL A 156 13.54 26.21 -0.10
CA VAL A 156 13.77 26.58 1.29
C VAL A 156 15.28 26.66 1.59
N TRP A 157 16.06 25.71 1.09
CA TRP A 157 17.52 25.71 1.23
C TRP A 157 18.15 26.95 0.57
N GLU A 158 17.72 27.28 -0.64
CA GLU A 158 18.16 28.49 -1.34
C GLU A 158 17.83 29.77 -0.57
N MET A 159 16.64 29.86 0.02
CA MET A 159 16.24 31.01 0.85
C MET A 159 17.08 31.13 2.12
N VAL A 160 17.38 30.01 2.78
CA VAL A 160 18.22 30.02 3.99
C VAL A 160 19.65 30.48 3.67
N LEU A 161 20.23 29.99 2.57
CA LEU A 161 21.56 30.42 2.14
C LEU A 161 21.60 31.88 1.68
N GLU A 162 20.56 32.33 0.97
CA GLU A 162 20.42 33.73 0.56
C GLU A 162 20.31 34.66 1.77
N GLU A 163 19.55 34.28 2.80
CA GLU A 163 19.46 35.03 4.06
C GLU A 163 20.80 35.07 4.80
N ALA A 164 21.52 33.94 4.90
CA ALA A 164 22.85 33.89 5.51
C ALA A 164 23.86 34.77 4.76
N TYR A 165 23.76 34.86 3.44
CA TYR A 165 24.56 35.78 2.63
C TYR A 165 24.22 37.24 2.95
N LEU A 166 22.93 37.61 2.99
CA LEU A 166 22.49 38.98 3.28
C LEU A 166 22.87 39.46 4.69
N ARG A 167 22.98 38.55 5.66
CA ARG A 167 23.47 38.83 7.01
C ARG A 167 24.99 39.00 7.09
N GLY A 168 25.72 38.55 6.07
CA GLY A 168 27.18 38.56 6.04
C GLY A 168 27.84 37.34 6.70
N ASP A 169 27.07 36.30 7.07
CA ASP A 169 27.60 35.09 7.73
C ASP A 169 28.48 34.25 6.80
N LEU A 170 28.24 34.35 5.48
CA LEU A 170 28.99 33.63 4.44
C LEU A 170 30.22 34.40 3.93
N GLY A 171 30.53 35.57 4.51
CA GLY A 171 31.65 36.42 4.10
C GLY A 171 31.50 37.05 2.70
N SER A 172 32.61 37.52 2.14
CA SER A 172 32.65 38.19 0.83
C SER A 172 32.65 37.19 -0.33
N ILE A 173 31.57 36.42 -0.47
CA ILE A 173 31.37 35.52 -1.62
C ILE A 173 30.56 36.18 -2.74
N SER A 174 30.85 35.81 -3.99
CA SER A 174 30.07 36.21 -5.17
C SER A 174 28.79 35.37 -5.27
N PHE A 175 27.88 35.52 -4.31
CA PHE A 175 26.71 34.63 -4.15
C PHE A 175 25.80 34.66 -5.39
N TYR A 176 25.39 35.84 -5.86
CA TYR A 176 24.48 35.95 -7.00
C TYR A 176 25.08 35.51 -8.34
N GLU A 177 26.38 35.73 -8.55
CA GLU A 177 27.08 35.31 -9.78
C GLU A 177 27.23 33.78 -9.89
N LYS A 178 27.36 33.10 -8.75
CA LYS A 178 27.59 31.66 -8.67
C LYS A 178 26.53 30.94 -7.83
N ARG A 179 25.30 31.45 -7.80
CA ARG A 179 24.21 30.93 -6.96
C ARG A 179 24.05 29.41 -7.07
N PRO A 180 24.02 28.81 -8.28
CA PRO A 180 23.85 27.36 -8.41
C PRO A 180 24.95 26.54 -7.74
N ASN A 181 26.18 27.05 -7.67
CA ASN A 181 27.29 26.31 -7.07
C ASN A 181 27.21 26.29 -5.55
N TRP A 182 26.71 27.37 -4.95
CA TRP A 182 26.55 27.48 -3.50
C TRP A 182 25.30 26.79 -2.99
N THR A 183 24.23 26.79 -3.78
CA THR A 183 22.93 26.23 -3.37
C THR A 183 22.70 24.81 -3.85
N ASN A 184 23.68 24.19 -4.52
CA ASN A 184 23.57 22.79 -4.94
C ASN A 184 23.52 21.89 -3.70
N ALA A 185 22.47 21.08 -3.60
CA ALA A 185 22.27 20.15 -2.50
C ALA A 185 21.81 18.79 -3.03
N SER A 186 22.37 17.72 -2.46
CA SER A 186 21.89 16.36 -2.68
C SER A 186 20.82 16.04 -1.64
N TRP A 187 19.64 15.60 -2.11
CA TRP A 187 18.52 15.27 -1.24
C TRP A 187 18.41 13.75 -1.08
N ILE A 188 18.92 13.24 0.04
CA ILE A 188 18.90 11.81 0.35
C ILE A 188 17.55 11.45 0.98
N THR A 189 16.83 10.53 0.34
CA THR A 189 15.55 10.01 0.83
C THR A 189 15.76 8.81 1.75
N PRO A 190 14.78 8.45 2.61
CA PRO A 190 14.86 7.22 3.39
C PRO A 190 15.19 5.99 2.53
N GLY A 191 16.03 5.12 3.08
CA GLY A 191 16.48 3.91 2.41
C GLY A 191 15.36 2.92 2.14
N TRP A 192 15.58 2.09 1.13
CA TRP A 192 14.70 0.96 0.83
C TRP A 192 15.36 -0.35 1.24
N GLU A 193 14.59 -1.21 1.89
CA GLU A 193 15.03 -2.56 2.19
C GLU A 193 15.10 -3.42 0.92
N TRP A 194 16.04 -4.36 0.89
CA TRP A 194 16.14 -5.32 -0.20
C TRP A 194 15.07 -6.40 -0.05
N VAL A 195 14.46 -6.76 -1.17
CA VAL A 195 13.48 -7.86 -1.20
C VAL A 195 14.22 -9.21 -1.19
N ASP A 196 15.35 -9.28 -1.91
CA ASP A 196 16.30 -10.40 -1.85
C ASP A 196 17.68 -9.87 -1.43
N PRO A 197 18.01 -9.86 -0.13
CA PRO A 197 19.22 -9.22 0.35
C PRO A 197 20.50 -9.77 -0.28
N LEU A 198 20.59 -11.09 -0.47
CA LEU A 198 21.80 -11.73 -0.98
C LEU A 198 21.98 -11.50 -2.48
N LYS A 199 20.91 -11.64 -3.28
CA LYS A 199 21.02 -11.38 -4.73
C LYS A 199 21.25 -9.91 -5.03
N GLU A 200 20.59 -9.01 -4.30
CA GLU A 200 20.76 -7.56 -4.50
C GLU A 200 22.14 -7.08 -4.01
N ALA A 201 22.69 -7.65 -2.94
CA ALA A 201 24.08 -7.40 -2.52
C ALA A 201 25.09 -7.79 -3.60
N LYS A 202 24.97 -9.00 -4.14
CA LYS A 202 25.85 -9.48 -5.21
C LYS A 202 25.74 -8.63 -6.46
N ALA A 203 24.52 -8.21 -6.82
CA ALA A 203 24.31 -7.30 -7.93
C ALA A 203 24.98 -5.92 -7.70
N ALA A 204 24.89 -5.39 -6.48
CA ALA A 204 25.56 -4.14 -6.11
C ALA A 204 27.10 -4.26 -6.15
N GLU A 205 27.66 -5.38 -5.69
CA GLU A 205 29.09 -5.67 -5.76
C GLU A 205 29.58 -5.75 -7.21
N VAL A 206 28.86 -6.50 -8.06
CA VAL A 206 29.17 -6.62 -9.49
C VAL A 206 29.05 -5.26 -10.19
N GLY A 207 28.02 -4.48 -9.86
CA GLY A 207 27.81 -3.15 -10.41
C GLY A 207 28.95 -2.19 -10.06
N LEU A 208 29.44 -2.21 -8.82
CA LEU A 208 30.59 -1.42 -8.39
C LEU A 208 31.86 -1.86 -9.14
N LYS A 209 32.11 -3.16 -9.23
CA LYS A 209 33.28 -3.71 -9.94
C LYS A 209 33.29 -3.34 -11.42
N ASN A 210 32.12 -3.32 -12.06
CA ASN A 210 31.98 -2.97 -13.46
C ASN A 210 31.88 -1.45 -13.71
N GLY A 211 31.84 -0.62 -12.66
CA GLY A 211 31.73 0.84 -12.76
C GLY A 211 30.36 1.34 -13.23
N ILE A 212 29.31 0.50 -13.17
CA ILE A 212 27.94 0.89 -13.56
C ILE A 212 27.27 1.73 -12.47
N VAL A 213 27.60 1.45 -11.21
CA VAL A 213 27.07 2.18 -10.05
C VAL A 213 28.21 2.77 -9.23
N THR A 214 27.99 3.93 -8.65
CA THR A 214 28.94 4.56 -7.72
C THR A 214 28.61 4.19 -6.27
N HIS A 215 29.55 4.43 -5.35
CA HIS A 215 29.26 4.31 -3.93
C HIS A 215 28.14 5.26 -3.49
N SER A 216 28.13 6.49 -4.01
CA SER A 216 27.07 7.46 -3.75
C SER A 216 25.68 6.90 -4.10
N ASP A 217 25.53 6.24 -5.26
CA ASP A 217 24.25 5.66 -5.68
C ASP A 217 23.76 4.57 -4.72
N LEU A 218 24.66 3.72 -4.24
CA LEU A 218 24.31 2.60 -3.35
C LEU A 218 23.98 3.06 -1.93
N TYR A 219 24.78 3.97 -1.37
CA TYR A 219 24.51 4.51 -0.03
C TYR A 219 23.25 5.39 -0.03
N SER A 220 23.06 6.21 -1.07
CA SER A 220 21.83 7.01 -1.23
C SER A 220 20.59 6.14 -1.36
N ALA A 221 20.67 4.97 -2.02
CA ALA A 221 19.57 4.01 -2.08
C ALA A 221 19.19 3.43 -0.71
N GLN A 222 20.14 3.39 0.23
CA GLN A 222 19.94 3.04 1.64
C GLN A 222 19.66 4.25 2.53
N GLY A 223 19.54 5.45 1.95
CA GLY A 223 19.26 6.69 2.67
C GLY A 223 20.42 7.18 3.54
N LYS A 224 21.65 6.85 3.13
CA LYS A 224 22.89 7.26 3.82
C LYS A 224 23.75 8.10 2.91
N ASP A 225 24.49 9.03 3.50
CA ASP A 225 25.56 9.71 2.79
C ASP A 225 26.80 8.82 2.72
N TRP A 226 27.45 8.80 1.54
CA TRP A 226 28.58 7.90 1.32
C TRP A 226 29.87 8.42 1.97
N GLU A 227 30.08 9.73 2.06
CA GLU A 227 31.25 10.33 2.70
C GLU A 227 31.20 10.07 4.20
N GLU A 228 30.04 10.32 4.83
CA GLU A 228 29.82 10.00 6.25
C GLU A 228 30.05 8.51 6.53
N CYS A 229 29.57 7.63 5.65
CA CYS A 229 29.79 6.20 5.80
C CYS A 229 31.27 5.81 5.70
N PHE A 230 32.05 6.46 4.84
CA PHE A 230 33.49 6.20 4.71
C PHE A 230 34.26 6.73 5.92
N GLU A 231 33.91 7.90 6.43
CA GLU A 231 34.48 8.42 7.67
C GLU A 231 34.18 7.51 8.85
N GLN A 232 32.93 7.04 8.97
CA GLN A 232 32.52 6.12 10.01
C GLN A 232 33.27 4.78 9.89
N ARG A 233 33.39 4.22 8.68
CA ARG A 233 34.18 3.01 8.43
C ARG A 233 35.64 3.17 8.85
N LYS A 234 36.25 4.33 8.60
CA LYS A 234 37.62 4.62 9.05
C LYS A 234 37.70 4.61 10.57
N ARG A 235 36.80 5.31 11.27
CA ARG A 235 36.74 5.33 12.75
C ARG A 235 36.56 3.93 13.33
N GLU A 236 35.70 3.13 12.71
CA GLU A 236 35.46 1.74 13.11
C GLU A 236 36.73 0.89 12.92
N GLN A 237 37.39 0.97 11.78
CA GLN A 237 38.64 0.23 11.52
C GLN A 237 39.76 0.61 12.50
N ASP A 238 39.92 1.90 12.79
CA ASP A 238 40.92 2.38 13.75
C ASP A 238 40.62 1.85 15.16
N LYS A 239 39.35 1.86 15.57
CA LYS A 239 38.92 1.33 16.87
C LYS A 239 39.02 -0.20 16.97
N ILE A 240 38.75 -0.91 15.88
CA ILE A 240 38.91 -2.37 15.79
C ILE A 240 40.38 -2.75 16.00
N LYS A 241 41.30 -2.01 15.37
CA LYS A 241 42.75 -2.18 15.56
C LYS A 241 43.20 -1.86 16.98
N GLU A 242 42.66 -0.78 17.58
CA GLU A 242 42.95 -0.40 18.97
C GLU A 242 42.49 -1.48 19.97
N LEU A 243 41.31 -2.07 19.74
CA LEU A 243 40.73 -3.09 20.60
C LEU A 243 41.27 -4.51 20.32
N GLY A 244 42.10 -4.69 19.29
CA GLY A 244 42.61 -6.00 18.87
C GLY A 244 41.50 -6.98 18.42
N LEU A 245 40.39 -6.47 17.90
CA LEU A 245 39.27 -7.30 17.42
C LEU A 245 39.52 -7.72 15.97
N GLU A 246 39.32 -9.00 15.65
CA GLU A 246 39.35 -9.48 14.27
C GLU A 246 37.93 -9.58 13.72
N ILE A 247 37.45 -8.50 13.12
CA ILE A 247 36.15 -8.48 12.42
C ILE A 247 36.40 -8.74 10.93
N GLY A 248 36.27 -10.00 10.54
CA GLY A 248 36.03 -10.44 9.16
C GLY A 248 36.98 -9.89 8.10
N SER A 249 38.27 -10.23 8.17
CA SER A 249 39.15 -10.24 6.99
C SER A 249 39.75 -11.64 6.81
N ASN A 250 39.24 -12.39 5.83
CA ASN A 250 39.80 -13.66 5.35
C ASN A 250 40.31 -14.65 6.40
N ALA A 251 39.39 -15.34 7.08
CA ALA A 251 39.67 -16.67 7.62
C ALA A 251 39.23 -17.73 6.59
N ASN A 252 40.18 -18.53 6.10
CA ASN A 252 40.07 -19.69 5.22
C ASN A 252 39.87 -19.49 3.69
N SER A 253 40.96 -19.10 3.02
CA SER A 253 41.37 -19.81 1.81
C SER A 253 42.36 -20.91 2.21
N GLY A 254 41.85 -22.11 2.52
CA GLY A 254 42.64 -23.28 2.91
C GLY A 254 41.77 -24.51 3.22
N ASP A 255 41.75 -25.44 2.26
CA ASP A 255 41.43 -26.87 2.30
C ASP A 255 40.14 -27.41 2.95
N GLY A 256 39.43 -28.24 2.15
CA GLY A 256 38.35 -29.11 2.63
C GLY A 256 37.56 -29.78 1.51
N ASN A 257 38.23 -30.59 0.69
CA ASN A 257 37.56 -31.57 -0.17
C ASN A 257 36.88 -32.63 0.74
N GLY A 258 35.58 -32.85 0.58
CA GLY A 258 34.81 -33.83 1.35
C GLY A 258 33.37 -33.87 0.90
N ALA A 259 33.05 -34.88 0.08
CA ALA A 259 31.73 -35.21 -0.40
C ALA A 259 30.76 -35.52 0.75
N ASP A 260 29.47 -35.25 0.53
CA ASP A 260 28.43 -36.22 0.85
C ASP A 260 27.24 -36.05 -0.11
N ALA A 261 26.88 -37.17 -0.71
CA ALA A 261 25.69 -37.38 -1.51
C ALA A 261 24.50 -37.62 -0.57
N ASP A 262 23.33 -37.09 -0.92
CA ASP A 262 22.11 -37.89 -0.85
C ASP A 262 20.94 -37.25 -1.61
N GLY A 263 20.11 -38.10 -2.23
CA GLY A 263 18.73 -37.76 -2.63
C GLY A 263 18.42 -37.61 -4.12
N ALA A 264 18.57 -38.69 -4.89
CA ALA A 264 17.88 -38.87 -6.16
C ALA A 264 16.39 -39.21 -5.93
N ASP A 265 15.47 -38.57 -6.66
CA ASP A 265 14.37 -39.24 -7.38
C ASP A 265 13.40 -38.21 -8.00
N ALA A 266 13.29 -38.23 -9.34
CA ALA A 266 12.06 -38.00 -10.12
C ALA A 266 12.40 -37.81 -11.60
N ASP A 267 12.75 -38.89 -12.31
CA ASP A 267 12.45 -38.96 -13.75
C ASP A 267 12.34 -40.42 -14.23
N ARG A 268 11.12 -40.96 -14.17
CA ARG A 268 10.67 -42.09 -14.99
C ARG A 268 9.17 -42.04 -15.19
N GLY A 269 8.75 -41.90 -16.45
CA GLY A 269 7.57 -42.58 -16.96
C GLY A 269 6.56 -41.70 -17.68
N SER A 270 6.66 -41.62 -19.01
CA SER A 270 5.58 -42.06 -19.92
C SER A 270 6.03 -41.97 -21.37
N GLU A 271 6.62 -43.04 -21.89
CA GLU A 271 6.44 -43.46 -23.28
C GLU A 271 5.53 -44.69 -23.23
N GLU A 272 4.30 -44.53 -23.70
CA GLU A 272 3.47 -45.50 -24.45
C GLU A 272 2.25 -44.75 -25.02
#